data_AF-A0A8T6U9D1-F1
#
_entry.id   AF-A0A8T6U9D1-F1
#
_cell.length_a   1.000
_cell.length_b   1.000
_cell.length_c   1.000
_cell.angle_alpha   90.00
_cell.angle_beta   90.00
_cell.angle_gamma   90.00
#
_symmetry.space_group_name_H-M   'P 1'
#
loop_
_entity.id
_entity.type
_entity.pdbx_description
1 polymer ?
#
loop_
_entity_poly.entity_id
_entity_poly.type
_entity_poly.pdbx_seq_one_letter_code
_entity_poly.pdbx_strand_id
1 'polypeptide(L)'
;MTARKIFTINQTFEVTGSGYENKGEFYLERSKIDPTKDPHLILLLRIGVLCNNARVDSADIIGDPTEGALIVVAAKAGMQKNELESLYPRKSEIPFSSERRRMTTIHDTPEGQQIACVKGSPETVLRLCEHIHKKGEKVKLKEARRKEILKKGEEMASQALRVLGIA
;
A
#
# COMPACT_ATOMS: atom_id res chain seq x y z
N MET A 1 4.90 -11.87 -9.13
CA MET A 1 4.96 -11.33 -7.75
C MET A 1 3.53 -11.22 -7.21
N THR A 2 3.26 -11.53 -5.94
CA THR A 2 1.89 -11.45 -5.38
C THR A 2 1.94 -10.94 -3.93
N ALA A 3 1.07 -10.00 -3.58
CA ALA A 3 0.92 -9.54 -2.19
C ALA A 3 0.26 -10.64 -1.34
N ARG A 4 0.92 -11.02 -0.24
CA ARG A 4 0.48 -12.11 0.67
C ARG A 4 0.02 -11.62 2.03
N LYS A 5 0.67 -10.56 2.54
CA LYS A 5 0.39 -10.00 3.86
C LYS A 5 0.38 -8.48 3.78
N ILE A 6 -0.53 -7.86 4.52
CA ILE A 6 -0.63 -6.41 4.68
C ILE A 6 -0.70 -6.13 6.17
N PHE A 7 0.18 -5.29 6.68
CA PHE A 7 0.10 -4.80 8.06
C PHE A 7 -0.32 -3.35 8.05
N THR A 8 -1.38 -3.04 8.80
CA THR A 8 -1.84 -1.66 9.02
C THR A 8 -1.45 -1.24 10.43
N ILE A 9 -2.35 -0.61 11.19
CA ILE A 9 -2.08 -0.17 12.56
C ILE A 9 -1.81 -1.40 13.43
N ASN A 10 -2.82 -2.16 13.85
CA ASN A 10 -2.60 -3.26 14.79
C ASN A 10 -2.96 -4.63 14.21
N GLN A 11 -3.15 -4.70 12.90
CA GLN A 11 -3.71 -5.87 12.24
C GLN A 11 -2.84 -6.29 11.07
N THR A 12 -2.68 -7.60 10.94
CA THR A 12 -2.08 -8.22 9.77
C THR A 12 -3.18 -8.96 9.01
N PHE A 13 -3.41 -8.52 7.78
CA PHE A 13 -4.32 -9.17 6.84
C PHE A 13 -3.53 -10.14 5.99
N GLU A 14 -4.08 -11.34 5.80
CA GLU A 14 -3.58 -12.30 4.83
C GLU A 14 -4.42 -12.23 3.56
N VAL A 15 -3.77 -12.38 2.40
CA VAL A 15 -4.40 -12.25 1.09
C VAL A 15 -4.18 -13.53 0.29
N THR A 16 -5.27 -14.15 -0.15
CA THR A 16 -5.23 -15.35 -1.00
C THR A 16 -5.20 -14.99 -2.49
N GLY A 17 -5.11 -16.02 -3.33
CA GLY A 17 -4.90 -15.88 -4.77
C GLY A 17 -3.43 -15.79 -5.14
N SER A 18 -3.12 -15.98 -6.41
CA SER A 18 -1.76 -16.02 -6.94
C SER A 18 -1.70 -15.38 -8.31
N GLY A 19 -0.50 -14.96 -8.70
CA GLY A 19 -0.29 -14.33 -10.00
C GLY A 19 -1.04 -13.00 -10.09
N TYR A 20 -1.65 -12.77 -11.25
CA TYR A 20 -2.23 -11.49 -11.65
C TYR A 20 -3.74 -11.57 -11.87
N GLU A 21 -4.36 -12.65 -11.39
CA GLU A 21 -5.82 -12.76 -11.35
C GLU A 21 -6.40 -11.87 -10.24
N ASN A 22 -7.47 -11.16 -10.56
CA ASN A 22 -8.26 -10.36 -9.61
C ASN A 22 -9.15 -11.24 -8.70
N LYS A 23 -8.72 -12.47 -8.43
CA LYS A 23 -9.40 -13.43 -7.55
C LYS A 23 -8.58 -13.64 -6.28
N GLY A 24 -9.22 -13.46 -5.14
CA GLY A 24 -8.62 -13.67 -3.84
C GLY A 24 -9.48 -13.07 -2.75
N GLU A 25 -9.14 -13.42 -1.52
CA GLU A 25 -9.91 -13.07 -0.33
C GLU A 25 -8.97 -12.52 0.72
N PHE A 26 -9.52 -11.69 1.61
CA PHE A 26 -8.82 -11.11 2.74
C PHE A 26 -9.20 -11.86 4.02
N TYR A 27 -8.21 -12.13 4.85
CA TYR A 27 -8.38 -12.82 6.11
C TYR A 27 -7.74 -12.02 7.25
N LEU A 28 -8.42 -11.98 8.38
CA LEU A 28 -7.91 -11.49 9.66
C LEU A 28 -8.08 -12.60 10.69
N GLU A 29 -6.99 -13.03 11.35
CA GLU A 29 -7.03 -14.10 12.34
C GLU A 29 -7.77 -15.37 11.85
N ARG A 30 -7.53 -15.76 10.59
CA ARG A 30 -8.17 -16.89 9.87
C ARG A 30 -9.66 -16.72 9.54
N SER A 31 -10.27 -15.59 9.91
CA SER A 31 -11.63 -15.26 9.51
C SER A 31 -11.63 -14.45 8.22
N LYS A 32 -12.44 -14.87 7.24
CA LYS A 32 -12.65 -14.08 6.01
C LYS A 32 -13.29 -12.74 6.38
N ILE A 33 -12.75 -11.66 5.84
CA ILE A 33 -13.26 -10.30 6.07
C ILE A 33 -13.62 -9.62 4.75
N ASP A 34 -14.44 -8.58 4.87
CA ASP A 34 -14.68 -7.62 3.80
C ASP A 34 -13.66 -6.47 3.94
N PRO A 35 -12.71 -6.31 3.00
CA PRO A 35 -11.66 -5.29 3.11
C PRO A 35 -12.22 -3.86 3.07
N THR A 36 -13.42 -3.65 2.53
CA THR A 36 -14.06 -2.31 2.45
C THR A 36 -14.47 -1.75 3.80
N LYS A 37 -14.55 -2.61 4.83
CA LYS A 37 -14.93 -2.23 6.20
C LYS A 37 -13.76 -1.71 7.03
N ASP A 38 -12.52 -1.87 6.57
CA ASP A 38 -11.34 -1.37 7.27
C ASP A 38 -10.76 -0.11 6.56
N PRO A 39 -10.92 1.09 7.13
CA PRO A 39 -10.48 2.32 6.48
C PRO A 39 -8.95 2.42 6.35
N HIS A 40 -8.19 1.75 7.22
CA HIS A 40 -6.73 1.75 7.15
C HIS A 40 -6.22 0.87 6.01
N LEU A 41 -6.86 -0.30 5.82
CA LEU A 41 -6.57 -1.18 4.69
C LEU A 41 -6.92 -0.48 3.37
N ILE A 42 -8.10 0.15 3.29
CA ILE A 42 -8.54 0.88 2.10
C ILE A 42 -7.60 2.03 1.75
N LEU A 43 -7.15 2.81 2.74
CA LEU A 43 -6.19 3.87 2.51
C LEU A 43 -4.85 3.34 1.98
N LEU A 44 -4.32 2.27 2.60
CA LEU A 44 -3.05 1.66 2.18
C LEU A 44 -3.13 1.15 0.73
N LEU A 45 -4.22 0.46 0.38
CA LEU A 45 -4.45 -0.06 -0.97
C LEU A 45 -4.53 1.08 -1.99
N ARG A 46 -5.28 2.16 -1.67
CA ARG A 46 -5.39 3.35 -2.51
C ARG A 46 -4.02 3.97 -2.79
N ILE A 47 -3.20 4.19 -1.76
CA ILE A 47 -1.85 4.76 -1.91
C ILE A 47 -0.99 3.83 -2.79
N GLY A 48 -1.08 2.52 -2.60
CA GLY A 48 -0.37 1.53 -3.41
C GLY A 48 -0.74 1.54 -4.90
N VAL A 49 -1.97 1.92 -5.23
CA VAL A 49 -2.45 2.09 -6.61
C VAL A 49 -2.07 3.46 -7.19
N LEU A 50 -2.21 4.54 -6.41
CA LEU A 50 -1.94 5.90 -6.88
C LEU A 50 -0.44 6.16 -7.10
N CYS A 51 0.39 5.69 -6.17
CA CYS A 51 1.85 5.72 -6.28
C CYS A 51 2.32 4.50 -7.10
N ASN A 52 1.99 4.44 -8.39
CA ASN A 52 2.22 3.24 -9.21
C ASN A 52 2.36 3.54 -10.71
N ASN A 53 3.38 3.00 -11.37
CA ASN A 53 3.65 3.16 -12.80
C ASN A 53 3.36 1.89 -13.60
N ALA A 54 3.15 0.74 -12.95
CA ALA A 54 2.76 -0.48 -13.64
C ALA A 54 1.34 -0.41 -14.22
N ARG A 55 1.09 -1.22 -15.24
CA ARG A 55 -0.24 -1.50 -15.78
C ARG A 55 -0.48 -3.00 -15.74
N VAL A 56 -1.75 -3.38 -15.55
CA VAL A 56 -2.17 -4.78 -15.57
C VAL A 56 -3.17 -4.91 -16.72
N ASP A 57 -2.85 -5.76 -17.70
CA ASP A 57 -3.70 -6.03 -18.86
C ASP A 57 -3.85 -7.54 -19.00
N SER A 58 -5.08 -8.06 -18.92
CA SER A 58 -5.40 -9.45 -19.27
C SER A 58 -4.48 -10.53 -18.65
N ALA A 59 -4.05 -10.29 -17.41
CA ALA A 59 -3.10 -11.09 -16.62
C ALA A 59 -1.61 -10.89 -16.90
N ASP A 60 -1.22 -9.90 -17.69
CA ASP A 60 0.15 -9.44 -17.85
C ASP A 60 0.40 -8.15 -17.04
N ILE A 61 1.60 -8.04 -16.48
CA ILE A 61 2.10 -6.79 -15.90
C ILE A 61 3.04 -6.13 -16.89
N ILE A 62 2.75 -4.88 -17.22
CA ILE A 62 3.68 -3.98 -17.91
C ILE A 62 4.29 -3.07 -16.85
N GLY A 63 5.60 -3.19 -16.61
CA GLY A 63 6.34 -2.43 -15.61
C GLY A 63 6.89 -3.30 -14.48
N ASP A 64 7.09 -2.71 -13.30
CA ASP A 64 7.66 -3.43 -12.15
C ASP A 64 6.64 -4.45 -11.55
N PRO A 65 7.02 -5.73 -11.36
CA PRO A 65 6.11 -6.75 -10.83
C PRO A 65 5.60 -6.47 -9.41
N THR A 66 6.36 -5.75 -8.59
CA THR A 66 5.95 -5.37 -7.22
C THR A 66 4.84 -4.34 -7.28
N GLU A 67 4.97 -3.38 -8.19
CA GLU A 67 3.93 -2.39 -8.44
C GLU A 67 2.65 -3.02 -8.97
N GLY A 68 2.73 -3.92 -9.95
CA GLY A 68 1.52 -4.59 -10.43
C GLY A 68 0.89 -5.49 -9.36
N ALA A 69 1.66 -6.08 -8.44
CA ALA A 69 1.11 -6.79 -7.29
C ALA A 69 0.26 -5.89 -6.36
N LEU A 70 0.60 -4.60 -6.24
CA LEU A 70 -0.20 -3.61 -5.49
C LEU A 70 -1.52 -3.30 -6.21
N ILE A 71 -1.51 -3.22 -7.54
CA ILE A 71 -2.72 -3.04 -8.35
C ILE A 71 -3.65 -4.25 -8.18
N VAL A 72 -3.11 -5.46 -8.33
CA VAL A 72 -3.89 -6.71 -8.24
C VAL A 72 -4.51 -6.88 -6.85
N VAL A 73 -3.79 -6.59 -5.76
CA VAL A 73 -4.36 -6.70 -4.41
C VAL A 73 -5.43 -5.65 -4.13
N ALA A 74 -5.30 -4.44 -4.68
CA ALA A 74 -6.36 -3.43 -4.58
C ALA A 74 -7.60 -3.82 -5.40
N ALA A 75 -7.42 -4.41 -6.58
CA ALA A 75 -8.53 -4.94 -7.40
C ALA A 75 -9.32 -6.04 -6.68
N LYS A 76 -8.64 -6.92 -5.91
CA LYS A 76 -9.32 -7.91 -5.03
C LYS A 76 -10.19 -7.26 -3.95
N ALA A 77 -9.90 -6.01 -3.58
CA ALA A 77 -10.73 -5.21 -2.66
C ALA A 77 -11.75 -4.32 -3.38
N GLY A 78 -11.95 -4.51 -4.69
CA GLY A 78 -12.89 -3.75 -5.51
C GLY A 78 -12.38 -2.39 -5.97
N MET A 79 -11.07 -2.11 -5.87
CA MET A 79 -10.49 -0.85 -6.35
C MET A 79 -9.91 -0.99 -7.75
N GLN A 80 -10.49 -0.26 -8.69
CA GLN A 80 -10.00 -0.20 -10.06
C GLN A 80 -9.05 0.99 -10.23
N LYS A 81 -7.87 0.73 -10.82
CA LYS A 81 -6.84 1.76 -11.02
C LYS A 81 -7.36 2.96 -11.81
N ASN A 82 -8.03 2.73 -12.93
CA ASN A 82 -8.52 3.81 -13.79
C ASN A 82 -9.53 4.72 -13.07
N GLU A 83 -10.39 4.15 -12.22
CA GLU A 83 -11.35 4.91 -11.42
C GLU A 83 -10.63 5.78 -10.38
N LEU A 84 -9.64 5.19 -9.68
CA LEU A 84 -8.84 5.93 -8.70
C LEU A 84 -8.01 7.05 -9.35
N GLU A 85 -7.42 6.82 -10.51
CA GLU A 85 -6.66 7.85 -11.24
C GLU A 85 -7.54 8.99 -11.76
N SER A 86 -8.80 8.69 -12.11
CA SER A 86 -9.79 9.72 -12.45
C SER A 86 -10.23 10.54 -11.24
N LEU A 87 -10.40 9.90 -10.07
CA LEU A 87 -10.80 10.58 -8.83
C LEU A 87 -9.64 11.34 -8.16
N TYR A 88 -8.41 10.87 -8.36
CA TYR A 88 -7.19 11.45 -7.81
C TYR A 88 -6.17 11.71 -8.93
N PRO A 89 -6.37 12.73 -9.79
CA PRO A 89 -5.48 13.01 -10.90
C PRO A 89 -4.04 13.25 -10.43
N ARG A 90 -3.07 12.53 -11.00
CA ARG A 90 -1.65 12.74 -10.70
C ARG A 90 -1.17 14.06 -11.28
N LYS A 91 -0.48 14.86 -10.45
CA LYS A 91 0.09 16.16 -10.81
C LYS A 91 1.58 16.12 -11.06
N SER A 92 2.28 15.33 -10.26
CA SER A 92 3.72 15.16 -10.39
C SER A 92 4.16 13.84 -9.78
N GLU A 93 5.38 13.45 -10.13
CA GLU A 93 6.03 12.31 -9.54
C GLU A 93 7.49 12.60 -9.26
N ILE A 94 7.99 11.96 -8.21
CA ILE A 94 9.41 11.81 -7.95
C ILE A 94 9.67 10.30 -8.02
N PRO A 95 10.29 9.81 -9.10
CA PRO A 95 10.46 8.39 -9.33
C PRO A 95 11.32 7.76 -8.23
N PHE A 96 11.28 6.43 -8.18
CA PHE A 96 12.15 5.67 -7.30
C PHE A 96 13.63 5.94 -7.67
N SER A 97 14.46 6.21 -6.67
CA SER A 97 15.91 6.18 -6.81
C SER A 97 16.54 5.37 -5.68
N SER A 98 17.65 4.70 -5.95
CA SER A 98 18.38 3.91 -4.93
C SER A 98 18.89 4.76 -3.77
N GLU A 99 19.16 6.05 -4.03
CA GLU A 99 19.51 7.04 -3.00
C GLU A 99 18.34 7.31 -2.06
N ARG A 100 17.15 7.58 -2.61
CA ARG A 100 15.95 7.91 -1.82
C ARG A 100 15.25 6.69 -1.25
N ARG A 101 15.42 5.51 -1.87
CA ARG A 101 14.75 4.24 -1.57
C ARG A 101 13.23 4.32 -1.46
N ARG A 102 12.63 5.26 -2.20
CA ARG A 102 11.18 5.50 -2.25
C ARG A 102 10.77 6.20 -3.54
N MET A 103 9.52 6.01 -3.91
CA MET A 103 8.79 6.77 -4.93
C MET A 103 7.76 7.67 -4.24
N THR A 104 7.45 8.81 -4.86
CA THR A 104 6.42 9.73 -4.38
C THR A 104 5.60 10.22 -5.57
N THR A 105 4.28 10.24 -5.44
CA THR A 105 3.38 10.87 -6.43
C THR A 105 2.50 11.88 -5.73
N ILE A 106 2.20 12.99 -6.41
CA ILE A 106 1.30 14.05 -5.90
C ILE A 106 0.01 13.98 -6.67
N HIS A 107 -1.12 14.03 -5.97
CA HIS A 107 -2.46 13.92 -6.55
C HIS A 107 -3.36 15.03 -6.03
N ASP A 108 -4.21 15.57 -6.90
CA ASP A 108 -5.35 16.37 -6.48
C ASP A 108 -6.41 15.44 -5.85
N THR A 109 -7.15 15.91 -4.84
CA THR A 109 -8.25 15.16 -4.22
C THR A 109 -9.62 15.74 -4.63
N PRO A 110 -10.71 14.95 -4.54
CA PRO A 110 -12.07 15.44 -4.78
C PRO A 110 -12.45 16.66 -3.92
N GLU A 111 -11.84 16.81 -2.76
CA GLU A 111 -12.05 17.92 -1.82
C GLU A 111 -11.24 19.18 -2.19
N GLY A 112 -10.53 19.18 -3.32
CA GLY A 112 -9.71 20.31 -3.77
C GLY A 112 -8.38 20.47 -3.02
N GLN A 113 -7.91 19.41 -2.37
CA GLN A 113 -6.61 19.38 -1.68
C GLN A 113 -5.56 18.64 -2.51
N GLN A 114 -4.31 18.64 -2.04
CA GLN A 114 -3.25 17.79 -2.59
C GLN A 114 -2.76 16.80 -1.56
N ILE A 115 -2.53 15.57 -2.01
CA ILE A 115 -1.93 14.50 -1.21
C ILE A 115 -0.67 13.98 -1.87
N ALA A 116 0.31 13.62 -1.04
CA ALA A 116 1.49 12.88 -1.47
C ALA A 116 1.29 11.41 -1.10
N CYS A 117 1.36 10.53 -2.10
CA CYS A 117 1.34 9.08 -1.93
C CYS A 117 2.78 8.56 -2.03
N VAL A 118 3.24 7.81 -1.04
CA VAL A 118 4.63 7.34 -0.94
C VAL A 118 4.68 5.82 -0.80
N LYS A 119 5.60 5.19 -1.55
CA LYS A 119 6.00 3.80 -1.33
C LYS A 119 7.52 3.65 -1.37
N GLY A 120 8.07 2.75 -0.57
CA GLY A 120 9.52 2.55 -0.52
C GLY A 120 9.94 1.50 0.49
N SER A 121 11.22 1.54 0.90
CA SER A 121 11.68 0.69 2.01
C SER A 121 10.94 1.06 3.30
N PRO A 122 10.54 0.08 4.13
CA PRO A 122 9.85 0.35 5.39
C PRO A 122 10.59 1.35 6.29
N GLU A 123 11.91 1.21 6.41
CA GLU A 123 12.76 2.07 7.24
C GLU A 123 12.78 3.50 6.73
N THR A 124 12.91 3.66 5.41
CA THR A 124 13.00 4.97 4.76
C THR A 124 11.69 5.73 4.90
N VAL A 125 10.57 5.05 4.60
CA VAL A 125 9.23 5.65 4.66
C VAL A 125 8.91 5.99 6.10
N LEU A 126 9.06 5.03 7.02
CA LEU A 126 8.71 5.22 8.42
C LEU A 126 9.52 6.34 9.08
N ARG A 127 10.81 6.48 8.76
CA ARG A 127 11.65 7.56 9.28
C ARG A 127 11.09 8.96 8.96
N LEU A 128 10.38 9.11 7.84
CA LEU A 128 9.79 10.39 7.41
C LEU A 128 8.39 10.62 7.96
N CYS A 129 7.73 9.61 8.52
CA CYS A 129 6.39 9.75 9.09
C CYS A 129 6.46 10.43 10.46
N GLU A 130 5.79 11.55 10.66
CA GLU A 130 5.64 12.15 12.02
C GLU A 130 4.37 11.68 12.74
N HIS A 131 3.40 11.19 11.96
CA HIS A 131 2.07 10.82 12.43
C HIS A 131 1.67 9.44 11.86
N ILE A 132 0.72 8.81 12.53
CA ILE A 132 -0.02 7.65 12.02
C ILE A 132 -1.52 7.96 12.02
N HIS A 133 -2.24 7.40 11.06
CA HIS A 133 -3.70 7.46 11.06
C HIS A 133 -4.26 6.38 11.98
N LYS A 134 -4.99 6.75 13.03
CA LYS A 134 -5.63 5.81 13.96
C LYS A 134 -7.06 6.26 14.21
N LYS A 135 -8.04 5.41 13.89
CA LYS A 135 -9.49 5.71 14.07
C LYS A 135 -9.92 7.04 13.43
N GLY A 136 -9.41 7.35 12.24
CA GLY A 136 -9.72 8.60 11.53
C GLY A 136 -8.88 9.81 11.95
N GLU A 137 -8.07 9.72 13.00
CA GLU A 137 -7.27 10.83 13.51
C GLU A 137 -5.78 10.68 13.20
N LYS A 138 -5.09 11.82 13.03
CA LYS A 138 -3.62 11.87 12.93
C LYS A 138 -3.04 11.92 14.34
N VAL A 139 -2.39 10.84 14.75
CA VAL A 139 -1.75 10.73 16.06
C VAL A 139 -0.24 10.77 15.90
N LYS A 140 0.47 11.52 16.75
CA LYS A 140 1.93 11.60 16.75
C LYS A 140 2.56 10.20 16.87
N LEU A 141 3.45 9.87 15.95
CA LEU A 141 4.15 8.60 15.92
C LEU A 141 5.32 8.62 16.91
N LYS A 142 5.16 7.87 18.01
CA LYS A 142 6.20 7.73 19.05
C LYS A 142 7.26 6.70 18.66
N GLU A 143 8.48 6.85 19.18
CA GLU A 143 9.60 5.95 18.88
C GLU A 143 9.34 4.48 19.22
N ALA A 144 8.69 4.18 20.35
CA ALA A 144 8.31 2.82 20.70
C ALA A 144 7.45 2.19 19.59
N ARG A 145 6.51 2.98 19.04
CA ARG A 145 5.64 2.54 17.97
C ARG A 145 6.36 2.37 16.63
N ARG A 146 7.35 3.22 16.34
CA ARG A 146 8.21 3.03 15.15
C ARG A 146 8.92 1.68 15.21
N LYS A 147 9.51 1.34 16.37
CA LYS A 147 10.22 0.07 16.57
C LYS A 147 9.31 -1.14 16.38
N GLU A 148 8.06 -1.08 16.87
CA GLU A 148 7.07 -2.13 16.64
C GLU A 148 6.77 -2.34 15.15
N ILE A 149 6.58 -1.25 14.39
CA ILE A 149 6.30 -1.31 12.95
C ILE A 149 7.50 -1.91 12.20
N LEU A 150 8.73 -1.49 12.52
CA LEU A 150 9.93 -2.06 11.91
C LEU A 150 10.10 -3.54 12.23
N LYS A 151 9.90 -3.93 13.48
CA LYS A 151 9.94 -5.34 13.89
C LYS A 151 8.91 -6.18 13.11
N LYS A 152 7.70 -5.66 12.88
CA LYS A 152 6.70 -6.33 12.03
C LYS A 152 7.15 -6.46 10.58
N GLY A 153 7.83 -5.44 10.04
CA GLY A 153 8.47 -5.52 8.73
C GLY A 153 9.56 -6.60 8.67
N GLU A 154 10.41 -6.69 9.69
CA GLU A 154 11.45 -7.73 9.82
C GLU A 154 10.85 -9.13 9.93
N GLU A 155 9.79 -9.31 10.73
CA GLU A 155 9.04 -10.58 10.84
C GLU A 155 8.42 -11.02 9.51
N MET A 156 7.97 -10.06 8.67
CA MET A 156 7.49 -10.37 7.32
C MET A 156 8.66 -10.73 6.39
N ALA A 157 9.76 -10.00 6.46
CA ALA A 157 10.95 -10.25 5.66
C ALA A 157 11.57 -11.63 5.96
N SER A 158 11.57 -12.07 7.22
CA SER A 158 12.06 -13.40 7.62
C SER A 158 11.21 -14.55 7.05
N GLN A 159 10.01 -14.26 6.56
CA GLN A 159 9.14 -15.19 5.82
C GLN A 159 9.37 -15.10 4.30
N ALA A 160 10.51 -14.57 3.87
CA ALA A 160 10.89 -14.34 2.48
C ALA A 160 9.93 -13.40 1.70
N LEU A 161 9.20 -12.54 2.41
CA LEU A 161 8.35 -11.52 1.78
C LEU A 161 9.20 -10.30 1.41
N ARG A 162 8.98 -9.76 0.21
CA ARG A 162 9.43 -8.41 -0.12
C ARG A 162 8.51 -7.40 0.55
N VAL A 163 9.03 -6.61 1.50
CA VAL A 163 8.25 -5.66 2.30
C VAL A 163 8.40 -4.24 1.78
N LEU A 164 7.28 -3.52 1.69
CA LEU A 164 7.24 -2.10 1.33
C LEU A 164 6.59 -1.30 2.46
N GLY A 165 7.14 -0.11 2.75
CA GLY A 165 6.46 0.92 3.51
C GLY A 165 5.55 1.73 2.59
N ILE A 166 4.35 2.05 3.07
CA ILE A 166 3.34 2.86 2.37
C ILE A 166 2.91 3.99 3.31
N ALA A 167 2.86 5.24 2.81
CA ALA A 167 2.47 6.42 3.58
C ALA A 167 1.80 7.48 2.72
#